data_AF-A0A8S2VMC3-F1
#
_entry.id   AF-A0A8S2VMC3-F1
#
_cell.length_a   1.000
_cell.length_b   1.000
_cell.length_c   1.000
_cell.angle_alpha   90.00
_cell.angle_beta   90.00
_cell.angle_gamma   90.00
#
_symmetry.space_group_name_H-M   'P 1'
#
loop_
_entity.id
_entity.type
_entity.pdbx_description
1 polymer ?
#
loop_
_entity_poly.entity_id
_entity_poly.type
_entity_poly.pdbx_seq_one_letter_code
_entity_poly.pdbx_strand_id
1 'polypeptide(L)'
;DYDTLLRRRDDAKSLISGLTGEKIRWSEQSKSFEKSVEKLVGNTILVTAFLSYCGPLNQEYRQRMLNEWQKQLQSRNIPYSEAFNIIEQLTDEATIGEWNLQGLPTDDLSTQNGIIATSNYRYPLLIDPQLQGKTWIKHLEKDNDLLVTTLNVKMFRTQLEDSISLGRPLLIEDVGEELDPLLDNVLEKNYVKIGLSLKVKVGDREIDINHSFRLYITTKLPNPNYSPEICAYVSVIDFTVTMKGLEDQLLGLVIANERAELERERVTLAKETTKNKRLLIELEESLLAKLTSIEGSVLDDLSLVEVLNANKRIATEVKEKVVIAEETKTKISTAREEYRQSNMQT
;
A
#
# COMPACT_ATOMS: atom_id res chain seq x y z
N ASP A 1 48.77 -3.18 -23.30
CA ASP A 1 49.25 -2.84 -21.96
C ASP A 1 48.93 -3.92 -20.95
N TYR A 2 49.96 -4.37 -20.24
CA TYR A 2 49.85 -5.37 -19.16
C TYR A 2 49.07 -4.84 -17.96
N ASP A 3 49.23 -3.56 -17.62
CA ASP A 3 48.54 -2.91 -16.49
C ASP A 3 47.03 -2.79 -16.72
N THR A 4 46.59 -2.56 -17.96
CA THR A 4 45.16 -2.53 -18.31
C THR A 4 44.52 -3.91 -18.18
N LEU A 5 45.26 -4.98 -18.52
CA LEU A 5 44.80 -6.36 -18.35
C LEU A 5 44.74 -6.78 -16.89
N LEU A 6 45.70 -6.33 -16.07
CA LEU A 6 45.70 -6.53 -14.61
C LEU A 6 44.48 -5.87 -13.97
N ARG A 7 44.21 -4.59 -14.29
CA ARG A 7 43.01 -3.89 -13.81
C ARG A 7 41.73 -4.60 -14.23
N ARG A 8 41.57 -4.92 -15.53
CA ARG A 8 40.41 -5.67 -16.03
C ARG A 8 40.20 -7.00 -15.31
N ARG A 9 41.28 -7.74 -15.00
CA ARG A 9 41.21 -8.99 -14.26
C ARG A 9 40.73 -8.76 -12.82
N ASP A 10 41.24 -7.74 -12.16
CA ASP A 10 40.91 -7.45 -10.76
C ASP A 10 39.48 -6.91 -10.63
N ASP A 11 39.04 -6.06 -11.56
CA ASP A 11 37.65 -5.60 -11.69
C ASP A 11 36.69 -6.77 -11.96
N ALA A 12 37.08 -7.70 -12.84
CA ALA A 12 36.30 -8.90 -13.10
C ALA A 12 36.19 -9.82 -11.88
N LYS A 13 37.27 -10.00 -11.12
CA LYS A 13 37.24 -10.78 -9.87
C LYS A 13 36.33 -10.12 -8.83
N SER A 14 36.44 -8.79 -8.67
CA SER A 14 35.60 -8.03 -7.76
C SER A 14 34.12 -8.16 -8.14
N LEU A 15 33.79 -7.92 -9.40
CA LEU A 15 32.43 -8.03 -9.93
C LEU A 15 31.86 -9.44 -9.80
N ILE A 16 32.62 -10.48 -10.17
CA ILE A 16 32.18 -11.88 -10.03
C ILE A 16 31.95 -12.23 -8.56
N SER A 17 32.88 -11.88 -7.67
CA SER A 17 32.70 -12.12 -6.23
C SER A 17 31.47 -11.38 -5.68
N GLY A 18 31.25 -10.15 -6.18
CA GLY A 18 30.12 -9.30 -5.82
C GLY A 18 28.79 -9.88 -6.27
N LEU A 19 28.71 -10.38 -7.49
CA LEU A 19 27.51 -10.94 -8.09
C LEU A 19 27.28 -12.41 -7.75
N THR A 20 28.27 -13.13 -7.19
CA THR A 20 28.10 -14.54 -6.84
C THR A 20 27.04 -14.73 -5.75
N GLY A 21 27.02 -13.86 -4.73
CA GLY A 21 25.98 -13.85 -3.71
C GLY A 21 24.59 -13.56 -4.28
N GLU A 22 24.50 -12.55 -5.16
CA GLU A 22 23.25 -12.22 -5.86
C GLU A 22 22.78 -13.33 -6.77
N LYS A 23 23.70 -14.01 -7.48
CA LYS A 23 23.38 -15.16 -8.31
C LYS A 23 22.74 -16.28 -7.50
N ILE A 24 23.27 -16.60 -6.32
CA ILE A 24 22.69 -17.63 -5.44
C ILE A 24 21.30 -17.19 -5.01
N ARG A 25 21.16 -15.96 -4.50
CA ARG A 25 19.89 -15.39 -4.05
C ARG A 25 18.83 -15.39 -5.16
N TRP A 26 19.16 -14.90 -6.35
CA TRP A 26 18.25 -14.89 -7.50
C TRP A 26 17.94 -16.28 -8.01
N SER A 27 18.88 -17.23 -7.91
CA SER A 27 18.61 -18.63 -8.25
C SER A 27 17.62 -19.27 -7.27
N GLU A 28 17.72 -18.96 -5.98
CA GLU A 28 16.77 -19.40 -4.96
C GLU A 28 15.40 -18.73 -5.14
N GLN A 29 15.39 -17.41 -5.39
CA GLN A 29 14.18 -16.64 -5.69
C GLN A 29 13.50 -17.12 -6.99
N SER A 30 14.27 -17.50 -8.01
CA SER A 30 13.72 -18.06 -9.25
C SER A 30 13.04 -19.40 -8.99
N LYS A 31 13.64 -20.28 -8.18
CA LYS A 31 13.02 -21.55 -7.78
C LYS A 31 11.79 -21.35 -6.90
N SER A 32 11.79 -20.36 -6.00
CA SER A 32 10.60 -20.05 -5.20
C SER A 32 9.50 -19.43 -6.05
N PHE A 33 9.87 -18.60 -7.03
CA PHE A 33 8.94 -18.01 -7.99
C PHE A 33 8.24 -19.08 -8.82
N GLU A 34 8.95 -20.10 -9.31
CA GLU A 34 8.36 -21.22 -10.05
C GLU A 34 7.27 -21.94 -9.22
N LYS A 35 7.55 -22.18 -7.92
CA LYS A 35 6.55 -22.73 -6.98
C LYS A 35 5.38 -21.78 -6.73
N SER A 36 5.62 -20.47 -6.71
CA SER A 36 4.58 -19.46 -6.56
C SER A 36 3.66 -19.40 -7.78
N VAL A 37 4.18 -19.63 -8.99
CA VAL A 37 3.40 -19.67 -10.23
C VAL A 37 2.34 -20.79 -10.18
N GLU A 38 2.70 -21.98 -9.68
CA GLU A 38 1.74 -23.08 -9.53
C GLU A 38 0.58 -22.74 -8.58
N LYS A 39 0.86 -21.92 -7.56
CA LYS A 39 -0.10 -21.50 -6.52
C LYS A 39 -0.82 -20.20 -6.85
N LEU A 40 -0.44 -19.54 -7.94
CA LEU A 40 -0.94 -18.21 -8.31
C LEU A 40 -2.44 -18.22 -8.48
N VAL A 41 -3.00 -19.24 -9.14
CA VAL A 41 -4.45 -19.34 -9.40
C VAL A 41 -5.24 -19.33 -8.10
N GLY A 42 -4.88 -20.16 -7.12
CA GLY A 42 -5.56 -20.19 -5.82
C GLY A 42 -5.39 -18.89 -5.05
N ASN A 43 -4.17 -18.33 -5.04
CA ASN A 43 -3.88 -17.08 -4.35
C ASN A 43 -4.66 -15.90 -4.95
N THR A 44 -4.74 -15.79 -6.28
CA THR A 44 -5.52 -14.75 -6.97
C THR A 44 -7.00 -14.87 -6.62
N ILE A 45 -7.57 -16.08 -6.58
CA ILE A 45 -8.98 -16.27 -6.16
C ILE A 45 -9.21 -15.72 -4.75
N LEU A 46 -8.34 -16.05 -3.80
CA LEU A 46 -8.44 -15.55 -2.41
C LEU A 46 -8.34 -14.03 -2.34
N VAL A 47 -7.35 -13.46 -3.03
CA VAL A 47 -7.12 -12.01 -3.10
C VAL A 47 -8.34 -11.30 -3.71
N THR A 48 -8.83 -11.76 -4.85
CA THR A 48 -9.96 -11.14 -5.54
C THR A 48 -11.24 -11.27 -4.71
N ALA A 49 -11.49 -12.42 -4.09
CA ALA A 49 -12.63 -12.60 -3.20
C ALA A 49 -12.55 -11.63 -2.00
N PHE A 50 -11.37 -11.46 -1.41
CA PHE A 50 -11.17 -10.53 -0.31
C PHE A 50 -11.44 -9.08 -0.73
N LEU A 51 -10.79 -8.60 -1.79
CA LEU A 51 -10.96 -7.22 -2.29
C LEU A 51 -12.41 -6.92 -2.70
N SER A 52 -13.15 -7.95 -3.13
CA SER A 52 -14.54 -7.78 -3.60
C SER A 52 -15.56 -7.74 -2.47
N TYR A 53 -15.39 -8.58 -1.44
CA TYR A 53 -16.44 -8.87 -0.46
C TYR A 53 -16.10 -8.51 0.99
N CYS A 54 -14.83 -8.35 1.36
CA CYS A 54 -14.43 -8.20 2.76
C CYS A 54 -14.46 -6.76 3.28
N GLY A 55 -14.57 -5.76 2.41
CA GLY A 55 -14.58 -4.33 2.77
C GLY A 55 -15.50 -3.97 3.95
N PRO A 56 -16.81 -4.32 3.93
CA PRO A 56 -17.74 -3.94 5.00
C PRO A 56 -17.68 -4.86 6.24
N LEU A 57 -16.81 -5.87 6.25
CA LEU A 57 -16.76 -6.88 7.32
C LEU A 57 -15.68 -6.53 8.34
N ASN A 58 -15.92 -6.90 9.61
CA ASN A 58 -14.91 -6.83 10.67
C ASN A 58 -13.86 -7.96 10.55
N GLN A 59 -12.81 -7.89 11.36
CA GLN A 59 -11.66 -8.80 11.29
C GLN A 59 -12.04 -10.28 11.48
N GLU A 60 -12.95 -10.57 12.42
CA GLU A 60 -13.37 -11.94 12.72
C GLU A 60 -14.11 -12.58 11.53
N TYR A 61 -15.04 -11.83 10.93
CA TYR A 61 -15.76 -12.29 9.74
C TYR A 61 -14.84 -12.42 8.53
N ARG A 62 -13.88 -11.50 8.34
CA ARG A 62 -12.86 -11.60 7.30
C ARG A 62 -12.07 -12.90 7.43
N GLN A 63 -11.56 -13.20 8.62
CA GLN A 63 -10.81 -14.44 8.86
C GLN A 63 -11.66 -15.68 8.63
N ARG A 64 -12.92 -15.66 9.08
CA ARG A 64 -13.86 -16.77 8.85
C ARG A 64 -14.10 -17.02 7.36
N MET A 65 -14.35 -15.97 6.58
CA MET A 65 -14.56 -16.08 5.13
C MET A 65 -13.32 -16.64 4.42
N LEU A 66 -12.14 -16.13 4.80
CA LEU A 66 -10.86 -16.57 4.25
C LEU A 66 -10.63 -18.07 4.52
N ASN A 67 -10.86 -18.52 5.76
CA ASN A 67 -10.73 -19.92 6.14
C ASN A 67 -11.72 -20.82 5.36
N GLU A 68 -12.97 -20.37 5.16
CA GLU A 68 -13.94 -21.12 4.36
C GLU A 68 -13.54 -21.18 2.88
N TRP A 69 -13.04 -20.09 2.30
CA TRP A 69 -12.55 -20.10 0.92
C TRP A 69 -11.33 -21.02 0.74
N GLN A 70 -10.41 -21.04 1.70
CA GLN A 70 -9.28 -21.99 1.69
C GLN A 70 -9.76 -23.44 1.73
N LYS A 71 -10.74 -23.78 2.58
CA LYS A 71 -11.36 -25.13 2.59
C LYS A 71 -11.99 -25.49 1.24
N GLN A 72 -12.62 -24.53 0.56
CA GLN A 72 -13.20 -24.74 -0.78
C GLN A 72 -12.13 -24.93 -1.87
N LEU A 73 -10.99 -24.25 -1.78
CA LEU A 73 -9.86 -24.49 -2.68
C LEU A 73 -9.27 -25.88 -2.45
N GLN A 74 -9.12 -26.27 -1.18
CA GLN A 74 -8.61 -27.58 -0.80
C GLN A 74 -9.52 -28.72 -1.28
N SER A 75 -10.85 -28.60 -1.11
CA SER A 75 -11.80 -29.64 -1.58
C SER A 75 -11.81 -29.80 -3.10
N ARG A 76 -11.41 -28.76 -3.85
CA ARG A 76 -11.31 -28.75 -5.31
C ARG A 76 -9.91 -29.05 -5.84
N ASN A 77 -8.96 -29.38 -4.96
CA ASN A 77 -7.55 -29.61 -5.30
C ASN A 77 -6.91 -28.44 -6.08
N ILE A 78 -7.30 -27.20 -5.76
CA ILE A 78 -6.67 -26.00 -6.34
C ILE A 78 -5.46 -25.63 -5.48
N PRO A 79 -4.23 -25.57 -6.04
CA PRO A 79 -3.04 -25.19 -5.28
C PRO A 79 -3.12 -23.74 -4.77
N TYR A 80 -2.77 -23.53 -3.51
CA TYR A 80 -2.64 -22.21 -2.89
C TYR A 80 -1.50 -22.21 -1.86
N SER A 81 -1.09 -21.05 -1.38
CA SER A 81 -0.08 -20.91 -0.33
C SER A 81 -0.63 -21.32 1.05
N GLU A 82 0.00 -22.28 1.73
CA GLU A 82 -0.44 -22.74 3.06
C GLU A 82 -0.41 -21.63 4.11
N ALA A 83 0.64 -20.80 4.11
CA ALA A 83 0.76 -19.59 4.91
C ALA A 83 0.32 -18.37 4.11
N PHE A 84 -0.97 -18.30 3.76
CA PHE A 84 -1.51 -17.18 2.97
C PHE A 84 -1.78 -15.96 3.87
N ASN A 85 -0.99 -14.90 3.67
CA ASN A 85 -1.20 -13.60 4.29
C ASN A 85 -1.60 -12.57 3.23
N ILE A 86 -2.81 -12.02 3.32
CA ILE A 86 -3.30 -11.02 2.36
C ILE A 86 -2.43 -9.78 2.31
N ILE A 87 -1.97 -9.33 3.48
CA ILE A 87 -1.21 -8.08 3.61
C ILE A 87 0.10 -8.23 2.81
N GLU A 88 0.84 -9.30 3.04
CA GLU A 88 2.11 -9.57 2.32
C GLU A 88 1.92 -9.83 0.81
N GLN A 89 0.75 -10.30 0.38
CA GLN A 89 0.48 -10.55 -1.05
C GLN A 89 0.12 -9.27 -1.82
N LEU A 90 -0.45 -8.26 -1.14
CA LEU A 90 -1.02 -7.07 -1.78
C LEU A 90 -0.25 -5.78 -1.48
N THR A 91 0.60 -5.78 -0.46
CA THR A 91 1.36 -4.61 -0.06
C THR A 91 2.73 -5.01 0.50
N ASP A 92 3.62 -4.04 0.58
CA ASP A 92 4.95 -4.17 1.13
C ASP A 92 5.08 -3.36 2.44
N GLU A 93 6.08 -3.69 3.25
CA GLU A 93 6.28 -3.04 4.54
C GLU A 93 6.61 -1.53 4.44
N ALA A 94 7.18 -1.06 3.33
CA ALA A 94 7.46 0.35 3.13
C ALA A 94 6.15 1.12 2.87
N THR A 95 5.25 0.57 2.04
CA THR A 95 3.91 1.14 1.82
C THR A 95 3.09 1.17 3.12
N ILE A 96 3.09 0.08 3.90
CA ILE A 96 2.43 0.06 5.22
C ILE A 96 3.03 1.11 6.15
N GLY A 97 4.37 1.23 6.17
CA GLY A 97 5.08 2.25 6.94
C GLY A 97 4.63 3.67 6.58
N GLU A 98 4.49 3.97 5.30
CA GLU A 98 4.02 5.26 4.81
C GLU A 98 2.57 5.55 5.23
N TRP A 99 1.66 4.57 5.11
CA TRP A 99 0.29 4.72 5.60
C TRP A 99 0.22 4.99 7.10
N ASN A 100 1.07 4.32 7.89
CA ASN A 100 1.15 4.55 9.33
C ASN A 100 1.64 5.97 9.65
N LEU A 101 2.60 6.50 8.88
CA LEU A 101 3.06 7.89 9.01
C LEU A 101 1.98 8.90 8.63
N GLN A 102 1.07 8.52 7.73
CA GLN A 102 -0.08 9.31 7.30
C GLN A 102 -1.28 9.21 8.27
N GLY A 103 -1.18 8.39 9.32
CA GLY A 103 -2.18 8.29 10.39
C GLY A 103 -3.12 7.09 10.30
N LEU A 104 -2.85 6.13 9.39
CA LEU A 104 -3.50 4.83 9.43
C LEU A 104 -3.03 4.06 10.68
N PRO A 105 -3.91 3.38 11.42
CA PRO A 105 -3.50 2.53 12.52
C PRO A 105 -2.66 1.34 12.06
N THR A 106 -1.85 0.83 12.97
CA THR A 106 -0.94 -0.31 12.74
C THR A 106 -1.62 -1.67 12.85
N ASP A 107 -2.93 -1.73 13.08
CA ASP A 107 -3.64 -3.00 13.19
C ASP A 107 -3.97 -3.62 11.82
N ASP A 108 -4.18 -4.93 11.81
CA ASP A 108 -4.42 -5.70 10.59
C ASP A 108 -5.68 -5.23 9.84
N LEU A 109 -6.76 -4.87 10.56
CA LEU A 109 -8.02 -4.44 9.93
C LEU A 109 -7.78 -3.13 9.18
N SER A 110 -7.13 -2.17 9.83
CA SER A 110 -6.77 -0.88 9.25
C SER A 110 -5.85 -1.04 8.03
N THR A 111 -4.85 -1.91 8.12
CA THR A 111 -3.95 -2.20 6.99
C THR A 111 -4.72 -2.81 5.82
N GLN A 112 -5.59 -3.79 6.08
CA GLN A 112 -6.47 -4.37 5.07
C GLN A 112 -7.43 -3.35 4.45
N ASN A 113 -7.96 -2.42 5.26
CA ASN A 113 -8.79 -1.33 4.77
C ASN A 113 -8.00 -0.40 3.86
N GLY A 114 -6.74 -0.10 4.20
CA GLY A 114 -5.83 0.67 3.36
C GLY A 114 -5.60 0.00 2.00
N ILE A 115 -5.42 -1.32 2.00
CA ILE A 115 -5.29 -2.12 0.76
C ILE A 115 -6.54 -2.01 -0.11
N ILE A 116 -7.74 -2.20 0.47
CA ILE A 116 -8.99 -2.12 -0.30
C ILE A 116 -9.22 -0.68 -0.79
N ALA A 117 -8.92 0.33 0.01
CA ALA A 117 -9.10 1.74 -0.34
C ALA A 117 -8.16 2.21 -1.45
N THR A 118 -6.95 1.67 -1.51
CA THR A 118 -5.96 1.97 -2.56
C THR A 118 -6.11 1.06 -3.79
N SER A 119 -6.89 -0.01 -3.70
CA SER A 119 -7.18 -0.89 -4.83
C SER A 119 -8.05 -0.15 -5.87
N ASN A 120 -7.50 0.15 -7.05
CA ASN A 120 -8.11 1.00 -8.08
C ASN A 120 -9.29 0.36 -8.85
N TYR A 121 -9.91 -0.72 -8.34
CA TYR A 121 -10.96 -1.45 -9.06
C TYR A 121 -12.31 -0.71 -9.00
N ARG A 122 -12.79 -0.40 -7.79
CA ARG A 122 -13.98 0.42 -7.53
C ARG A 122 -13.58 1.55 -6.59
N TYR A 123 -14.28 2.67 -6.65
CA TYR A 123 -13.99 3.79 -5.75
C TYR A 123 -14.39 3.43 -4.31
N PRO A 124 -13.54 3.73 -3.31
CA PRO A 124 -13.83 3.40 -1.92
C PRO A 124 -14.87 4.35 -1.31
N LEU A 125 -15.84 3.75 -0.63
CA LEU A 125 -16.77 4.43 0.28
C LEU A 125 -16.43 3.99 1.70
N LEU A 126 -15.94 4.92 2.51
CA LEU A 126 -15.50 4.69 3.87
C LEU A 126 -16.63 5.00 4.85
N ILE A 127 -17.05 3.99 5.61
CA ILE A 127 -17.91 4.15 6.79
C ILE A 127 -17.00 4.56 7.94
N ASP A 128 -16.95 5.87 8.23
CA ASP A 128 -15.95 6.48 9.09
C ASP A 128 -16.59 7.45 10.10
N PRO A 129 -17.31 6.93 11.12
CA PRO A 129 -17.95 7.76 12.13
C PRO A 129 -16.95 8.54 13.00
N GLN A 130 -15.69 8.07 13.10
CA GLN A 130 -14.62 8.73 13.87
C GLN A 130 -13.71 9.65 13.05
N LEU A 131 -13.95 9.80 11.74
CA LEU A 131 -13.18 10.66 10.83
C LEU A 131 -11.70 10.28 10.65
N GLN A 132 -11.35 9.03 10.98
CA GLN A 132 -10.01 8.51 10.85
C GLN A 132 -9.62 8.30 9.39
N GLY A 133 -10.45 7.56 8.64
CA GLY A 133 -10.23 7.30 7.23
C GLY A 133 -10.15 8.59 6.41
N LYS A 134 -11.02 9.56 6.72
CA LYS A 134 -10.99 10.91 6.14
C LYS A 134 -9.65 11.61 6.39
N THR A 135 -9.16 11.58 7.63
CA THR A 135 -7.88 12.23 7.97
C THR A 135 -6.71 11.56 7.25
N TRP A 136 -6.72 10.23 7.21
CA TRP A 136 -5.71 9.46 6.48
C TRP A 136 -5.69 9.79 4.97
N ILE A 137 -6.85 9.81 4.29
CA ILE A 137 -6.93 10.16 2.85
C ILE A 137 -6.39 11.57 2.58
N LYS A 138 -6.67 12.55 3.47
CA LYS A 138 -6.13 13.91 3.33
C LYS A 138 -4.62 13.97 3.44
N HIS A 139 -4.01 13.10 4.24
CA HIS A 139 -2.55 12.99 4.32
C HIS A 139 -1.97 12.18 3.15
N LEU A 140 -2.65 11.12 2.72
CA LEU A 140 -2.27 10.30 1.57
C LEU A 140 -2.17 11.12 0.28
N GLU A 141 -3.16 11.98 0.05
CA GLU A 141 -3.27 12.79 -1.18
C GLU A 141 -2.74 14.22 -1.00
N LYS A 142 -1.93 14.46 0.04
CA LYS A 142 -1.43 15.80 0.39
C LYS A 142 -0.61 16.45 -0.74
N ASP A 143 0.18 15.65 -1.44
CA ASP A 143 1.04 16.11 -2.54
C ASP A 143 0.33 16.09 -3.91
N ASN A 144 -0.92 15.62 -3.98
CA ASN A 144 -1.70 15.42 -5.20
C ASN A 144 -2.82 16.45 -5.39
N ASP A 145 -2.83 17.55 -4.62
CA ASP A 145 -3.87 18.60 -4.67
C ASP A 145 -5.31 18.08 -4.48
N LEU A 146 -5.54 17.25 -3.45
CA LEU A 146 -6.86 16.72 -3.09
C LEU A 146 -7.92 17.82 -2.97
N LEU A 147 -9.00 17.70 -3.75
CA LEU A 147 -10.18 18.52 -3.60
C LEU A 147 -11.17 17.87 -2.65
N VAL A 148 -11.67 18.63 -1.67
CA VAL A 148 -12.66 18.17 -0.69
C VAL A 148 -13.99 18.88 -0.94
N THR A 149 -15.07 18.12 -1.07
CA THR A 149 -16.41 18.64 -1.37
C THR A 149 -17.50 17.84 -0.65
N THR A 150 -18.74 18.32 -0.70
CA THR A 150 -19.95 17.59 -0.25
C THR A 150 -21.02 17.69 -1.34
N LEU A 151 -21.95 16.73 -1.37
CA LEU A 151 -23.01 16.67 -2.40
C LEU A 151 -23.92 17.91 -2.41
N ASN A 152 -24.03 18.60 -1.26
CA ASN A 152 -24.92 19.77 -1.11
C ASN A 152 -24.33 21.09 -1.65
N VAL A 153 -23.07 21.09 -2.10
CA VAL A 153 -22.42 22.31 -2.61
C VAL A 153 -22.91 22.62 -4.01
N LYS A 154 -23.35 23.87 -4.27
CA LYS A 154 -23.84 24.30 -5.60
C LYS A 154 -22.84 24.08 -6.73
N MET A 155 -21.55 24.13 -6.43
CA MET A 155 -20.46 23.93 -7.39
C MET A 155 -19.96 22.48 -7.46
N PHE A 156 -20.63 21.52 -6.80
CA PHE A 156 -20.23 20.11 -6.77
C PHE A 156 -20.02 19.55 -8.17
N ARG A 157 -20.97 19.77 -9.08
CA ARG A 157 -20.86 19.35 -10.48
C ARG A 157 -19.58 19.90 -11.11
N THR A 158 -19.37 21.21 -11.12
CA THR A 158 -18.16 21.83 -11.70
C THR A 158 -16.87 21.28 -11.10
N GLN A 159 -16.83 21.08 -9.77
CA GLN A 159 -15.68 20.52 -9.06
C GLN A 159 -15.41 19.06 -9.48
N LEU A 160 -16.45 18.26 -9.68
CA LEU A 160 -16.34 16.90 -10.21
C LEU A 160 -15.82 16.92 -11.65
N GLU A 161 -16.38 17.78 -12.51
CA GLU A 161 -15.97 17.93 -13.90
C GLU A 161 -14.47 18.29 -14.01
N ASP A 162 -14.04 19.29 -13.23
CA ASP A 162 -12.65 19.76 -13.20
C ASP A 162 -11.69 18.69 -12.64
N SER A 163 -12.10 17.97 -11.60
CA SER A 163 -11.25 16.94 -10.98
C SER A 163 -11.03 15.76 -11.93
N ILE A 164 -12.06 15.32 -12.65
CA ILE A 164 -11.97 14.24 -13.65
C ILE A 164 -11.03 14.66 -14.80
N SER A 165 -11.18 15.88 -15.30
CA SER A 165 -10.39 16.37 -16.44
C SER A 165 -8.93 16.64 -16.09
N LEU A 166 -8.68 17.26 -14.94
CA LEU A 166 -7.32 17.58 -14.48
C LEU A 166 -6.62 16.39 -13.82
N GLY A 167 -7.35 15.34 -13.45
CA GLY A 167 -6.82 14.18 -12.76
C GLY A 167 -6.51 14.44 -11.28
N ARG A 168 -7.21 15.39 -10.66
CA ARG A 168 -7.06 15.69 -9.24
C ARG A 168 -7.89 14.70 -8.40
N PRO A 169 -7.35 14.16 -7.30
CA PRO A 169 -8.14 13.37 -6.37
C PRO A 169 -9.31 14.18 -5.81
N LEU A 170 -10.48 13.57 -5.70
CA LEU A 170 -11.69 14.16 -5.14
C LEU A 170 -12.16 13.36 -3.92
N LEU A 171 -12.38 14.04 -2.81
CA LEU A 171 -13.01 13.47 -1.60
C LEU A 171 -14.40 14.08 -1.42
N ILE A 172 -15.43 13.23 -1.49
CA ILE A 172 -16.82 13.59 -1.17
C ILE A 172 -17.08 13.22 0.29
N GLU A 173 -17.36 14.23 1.12
CA GLU A 173 -17.61 14.06 2.54
C GLU A 173 -19.11 13.97 2.87
N ASP A 174 -19.39 13.29 3.98
CA ASP A 174 -20.70 13.26 4.65
C ASP A 174 -21.85 12.76 3.74
N VAL A 175 -21.57 11.74 2.94
CA VAL A 175 -22.58 11.10 2.09
C VAL A 175 -23.59 10.32 2.96
N GLY A 176 -24.87 10.43 2.60
CA GLY A 176 -25.97 9.68 3.24
C GLY A 176 -26.08 8.25 2.71
N GLU A 177 -27.25 7.65 2.81
CA GLU A 177 -27.52 6.30 2.25
C GLU A 177 -27.79 6.34 0.74
N GLU A 178 -28.04 7.53 0.19
CA GLU A 178 -28.25 7.78 -1.23
C GLU A 178 -27.07 8.56 -1.82
N LEU A 179 -26.65 8.15 -3.02
CA LEU A 179 -25.67 8.86 -3.84
C LEU A 179 -26.39 9.72 -4.89
N ASP A 180 -25.78 10.83 -5.28
CA ASP A 180 -26.29 11.63 -6.40
C ASP A 180 -26.16 10.84 -7.72
N PRO A 181 -27.25 10.59 -8.47
CA PRO A 181 -27.22 9.88 -9.75
C PRO A 181 -26.29 10.49 -10.81
N LEU A 182 -25.87 11.75 -10.62
CA LEU A 182 -24.82 12.39 -11.43
C LEU A 182 -23.52 11.56 -11.43
N LEU A 183 -23.25 10.81 -10.37
CA LEU A 183 -22.05 10.01 -10.18
C LEU A 183 -22.11 8.64 -10.87
N ASP A 184 -23.27 8.14 -11.27
CA ASP A 184 -23.45 6.74 -11.71
C ASP A 184 -22.48 6.36 -12.84
N ASN A 185 -22.42 7.14 -13.91
CA ASN A 185 -21.50 6.89 -15.04
C ASN A 185 -20.01 6.94 -14.61
N VAL A 186 -19.68 7.75 -13.61
CA VAL A 186 -18.31 7.86 -13.09
C VAL A 186 -17.99 6.64 -12.24
N LEU A 187 -18.88 6.24 -11.34
CA LEU A 187 -18.71 5.11 -10.42
C LEU A 187 -18.69 3.78 -11.16
N GLU A 188 -19.58 3.59 -12.14
CA GLU A 188 -19.60 2.43 -13.03
C GLU A 188 -18.42 2.38 -14.00
N LYS A 189 -17.65 3.48 -14.10
CA LYS A 189 -16.58 3.65 -15.07
C LYS A 189 -17.06 3.41 -16.50
N ASN A 190 -18.25 3.91 -16.83
CA ASN A 190 -18.86 3.79 -18.15
C ASN A 190 -18.18 4.74 -19.15
N TYR A 191 -16.96 4.37 -19.54
CA TYR A 191 -16.06 5.19 -20.33
C TYR A 191 -16.20 4.88 -21.82
N VAL A 192 -16.46 5.93 -22.61
CA VAL A 192 -16.53 5.84 -24.06
C VAL A 192 -15.19 6.27 -24.63
N LYS A 193 -14.54 5.37 -25.38
CA LYS A 193 -13.29 5.69 -26.08
C LYS A 193 -13.60 6.44 -27.37
N ILE A 194 -13.15 7.70 -27.45
CA ILE A 194 -13.28 8.54 -28.64
C ILE A 194 -11.88 8.89 -29.13
N GLY A 195 -11.43 8.21 -30.19
CA GLY A 195 -10.06 8.33 -30.68
C GLY A 195 -9.05 7.76 -29.69
N LEU A 196 -8.15 8.62 -29.18
CA LEU A 196 -7.14 8.27 -28.17
C LEU A 196 -7.60 8.59 -26.73
N SER A 197 -8.62 9.42 -26.56
CA SER A 197 -9.10 9.85 -25.24
C SER A 197 -10.24 8.97 -24.74
N LEU A 198 -10.31 8.80 -23.42
CA LEU A 198 -11.46 8.22 -22.74
C LEU A 198 -12.34 9.36 -22.24
N LYS A 199 -13.65 9.27 -22.50
CA LYS A 199 -14.63 10.24 -22.01
C LYS A 199 -15.68 9.59 -21.13
N VAL A 200 -16.18 10.32 -20.14
CA VAL A 200 -17.34 9.94 -19.32
C VAL A 200 -18.40 11.03 -19.42
N LYS A 201 -19.67 10.62 -19.40
CA LYS A 201 -20.80 11.53 -19.38
C LYS A 201 -21.18 11.88 -17.94
N VAL A 202 -21.10 13.15 -17.58
CA VAL A 202 -21.50 13.68 -16.26
C VAL A 202 -22.65 14.67 -16.47
N GLY A 203 -23.87 14.20 -16.16
CA GLY A 203 -25.10 14.90 -16.51
C GLY A 203 -25.25 15.02 -18.03
N ASP A 204 -25.16 16.24 -18.53
CA ASP A 204 -25.31 16.55 -19.97
C ASP A 204 -23.98 16.77 -20.70
N ARG A 205 -22.85 16.71 -19.99
CA ARG A 205 -21.52 17.01 -20.55
C ARG A 205 -20.68 15.75 -20.68
N GLU A 206 -19.90 15.70 -21.74
CA GLU A 206 -18.85 14.70 -21.93
C GLU A 206 -17.51 15.27 -21.50
N ILE A 207 -16.78 14.53 -20.65
CA ILE A 207 -15.57 15.01 -19.98
C ILE A 207 -14.46 14.03 -20.28
N ASP A 208 -13.31 14.55 -20.70
CA ASP A 208 -12.10 13.77 -20.86
C ASP A 208 -11.59 13.28 -19.51
N ILE A 209 -11.34 11.98 -19.39
CA ILE A 209 -10.88 11.35 -18.15
C ILE A 209 -9.36 11.35 -18.13
N ASN A 210 -8.81 11.83 -17.02
CA ASN A 210 -7.41 11.65 -16.71
C ASN A 210 -7.20 10.36 -15.88
N HIS A 211 -6.24 9.53 -16.27
CA HIS A 211 -5.92 8.27 -15.58
C HIS A 211 -5.43 8.45 -14.13
N SER A 212 -4.96 9.64 -13.78
CA SER A 212 -4.56 10.00 -12.41
C SER A 212 -5.75 10.30 -11.49
N PHE A 213 -6.96 10.48 -12.02
CA PHE A 213 -8.14 10.76 -11.21
C PHE A 213 -8.40 9.64 -10.20
N ARG A 214 -8.71 10.04 -8.96
CA ARG A 214 -9.12 9.18 -7.86
C ARG A 214 -10.32 9.80 -7.17
N LEU A 215 -11.29 8.98 -6.78
CA LEU A 215 -12.47 9.42 -6.04
C LEU A 215 -12.56 8.64 -4.74
N TYR A 216 -12.76 9.38 -3.65
CA TYR A 216 -12.96 8.86 -2.31
C TYR A 216 -14.30 9.37 -1.78
N ILE A 217 -15.04 8.51 -1.10
CA ILE A 217 -16.35 8.85 -0.51
C ILE A 217 -16.29 8.52 0.97
N THR A 218 -16.76 9.41 1.83
CA THR A 218 -16.83 9.16 3.28
C THR A 218 -18.24 9.41 3.82
N THR A 219 -18.65 8.63 4.81
CA THR A 219 -19.88 8.84 5.58
C THR A 219 -19.59 8.82 7.07
N LYS A 220 -20.32 9.65 7.82
CA LYS A 220 -20.33 9.66 9.29
C LYS A 220 -21.36 8.71 9.88
N LEU A 221 -22.24 8.14 9.06
CA LEU A 221 -23.26 7.22 9.53
C LEU A 221 -22.54 5.95 10.02
N PRO A 222 -22.75 5.49 11.27
CA PRO A 222 -22.03 4.34 11.81
C PRO A 222 -22.52 3.01 11.22
N ASN A 223 -23.78 2.94 10.78
CA ASN A 223 -24.35 1.74 10.18
C ASN A 223 -25.35 2.12 9.07
N PRO A 224 -24.86 2.65 7.93
CA PRO A 224 -25.69 3.03 6.80
C PRO A 224 -26.21 1.79 6.06
N ASN A 225 -27.47 1.82 5.61
CA ASN A 225 -28.06 0.77 4.81
C ASN A 225 -27.98 1.11 3.31
N TYR A 226 -26.84 0.81 2.69
CA TYR A 226 -26.66 1.00 1.25
C TYR A 226 -27.41 -0.05 0.43
N SER A 227 -28.02 0.40 -0.67
CA SER A 227 -28.66 -0.51 -1.63
C SER A 227 -27.63 -1.46 -2.27
N PRO A 228 -28.07 -2.64 -2.77
CA PRO A 228 -27.19 -3.53 -3.53
C PRO A 228 -26.56 -2.86 -4.76
N GLU A 229 -27.24 -1.88 -5.35
CA GLU A 229 -26.76 -1.09 -6.49
C GLU A 229 -25.54 -0.26 -6.09
N ILE A 230 -25.62 0.48 -4.97
CA ILE A 230 -24.49 1.24 -4.43
C ILE A 230 -23.32 0.29 -4.10
N CYS A 231 -23.60 -0.82 -3.41
CA CYS A 231 -22.58 -1.83 -3.09
C CYS A 231 -21.94 -2.48 -4.33
N ALA A 232 -22.60 -2.43 -5.50
CA ALA A 232 -22.02 -2.88 -6.76
C ALA A 232 -21.06 -1.84 -7.34
N TYR A 233 -21.41 -0.55 -7.28
CA TYR A 233 -20.64 0.55 -7.87
C TYR A 233 -19.41 0.95 -7.04
N VAL A 234 -19.52 0.93 -5.71
CA VAL A 234 -18.43 1.33 -4.80
C VAL A 234 -17.92 0.16 -3.98
N SER A 235 -16.66 0.25 -3.56
CA SER A 235 -16.11 -0.63 -2.53
C SER A 235 -16.47 -0.03 -1.16
N VAL A 236 -17.50 -0.55 -0.51
CA VAL A 236 -17.84 -0.16 0.86
C VAL A 236 -16.81 -0.73 1.83
N ILE A 237 -16.21 0.12 2.66
CA ILE A 237 -15.17 -0.25 3.61
C ILE A 237 -15.58 0.23 4.99
N ASP A 238 -15.61 -0.69 5.94
CA ASP A 238 -15.86 -0.38 7.35
C ASP A 238 -14.57 0.16 8.00
N PHE A 239 -14.50 1.47 8.19
CA PHE A 239 -13.41 2.18 8.87
C PHE A 239 -13.73 2.47 10.35
N THR A 240 -14.71 1.79 10.94
CA THR A 240 -14.96 1.90 12.37
C THR A 240 -13.73 1.48 13.17
N VAL A 241 -13.39 2.30 14.15
CA VAL A 241 -12.19 2.06 14.97
C VAL A 241 -12.38 0.80 15.81
N THR A 242 -11.43 -0.13 15.72
CA THR A 242 -11.41 -1.33 16.57
C THR A 242 -10.95 -0.99 17.98
N MET A 243 -11.39 -1.76 18.99
CA MET A 243 -10.94 -1.54 20.39
C MET A 243 -9.40 -1.59 20.50
N LYS A 244 -8.75 -2.51 19.78
CA LYS A 244 -7.29 -2.61 19.73
C LYS A 244 -6.65 -1.38 19.06
N GLY A 245 -7.19 -0.94 17.92
CA GLY A 245 -6.69 0.25 17.23
C GLY A 245 -6.83 1.52 18.07
N LEU A 246 -7.96 1.67 18.77
CA LEU A 246 -8.18 2.78 19.68
C LEU A 246 -7.21 2.74 20.88
N GLU A 247 -7.00 1.55 21.45
CA GLU A 247 -6.06 1.36 22.56
C GLU A 247 -4.63 1.76 22.15
N ASP A 248 -4.16 1.30 20.99
CA ASP A 248 -2.83 1.63 20.45
C ASP A 248 -2.66 3.13 20.21
N GLN A 249 -3.71 3.81 19.72
CA GLN A 249 -3.74 5.26 19.53
C GLN A 249 -3.69 6.03 20.84
N LEU A 250 -4.53 5.65 21.81
CA LEU A 250 -4.57 6.29 23.13
C LEU A 250 -3.25 6.07 23.88
N LEU A 251 -2.66 4.87 23.79
CA LEU A 251 -1.35 4.59 24.35
C LEU A 251 -0.28 5.49 23.73
N GLY A 252 -0.33 5.72 22.41
CA GLY A 252 0.54 6.68 21.74
C GLY A 252 0.39 8.10 22.28
N LEU A 253 -0.85 8.56 22.51
CA LEU A 253 -1.12 9.90 23.07
C LEU A 253 -0.65 10.04 24.53
N VAL A 254 -0.85 9.02 25.35
CA VAL A 254 -0.39 9.01 26.75
C VAL A 254 1.14 9.05 26.81
N ILE A 255 1.82 8.20 26.04
CA ILE A 255 3.29 8.17 26.01
C ILE A 255 3.85 9.47 25.42
N ALA A 256 3.19 10.08 24.44
CA ALA A 256 3.60 11.39 23.91
C ALA A 256 3.59 12.47 24.98
N ASN A 257 2.68 12.38 25.96
CA ASN A 257 2.58 13.34 27.06
C ASN A 257 3.53 13.00 28.21
N GLU A 258 3.63 11.73 28.60
CA GLU A 258 4.44 11.29 29.75
C GLU A 258 5.94 11.12 29.42
N ARG A 259 6.25 10.63 28.21
CA ARG A 259 7.61 10.40 27.71
C ARG A 259 7.73 10.86 26.26
N ALA A 260 7.61 12.16 26.05
CA ALA A 260 7.70 12.78 24.73
C ALA A 260 8.97 12.38 23.94
N GLU A 261 10.10 12.17 24.62
CA GLU A 261 11.35 11.73 23.97
C GLU A 261 11.24 10.33 23.36
N LEU A 262 10.64 9.38 24.07
CA LEU A 262 10.44 8.00 23.60
C LEU A 262 9.53 7.96 22.37
N GLU A 263 8.46 8.76 22.37
CA GLU A 263 7.55 8.83 21.21
C GLU A 263 8.20 9.54 20.02
N ARG A 264 8.99 10.60 20.25
CA ARG A 264 9.78 11.24 19.17
C ARG A 264 10.80 10.28 18.56
N GLU A 265 11.49 9.50 19.39
CA GLU A 265 12.43 8.48 18.94
C GLU A 265 11.71 7.43 18.08
N ARG A 266 10.56 6.93 18.53
CA ARG A 266 9.72 5.98 17.77
C ARG A 266 9.32 6.52 16.41
N VAL A 267 8.80 7.76 16.35
CA VAL A 267 8.36 8.39 15.10
C VAL A 267 9.54 8.63 14.15
N THR A 268 10.69 9.06 14.68
CA THR A 268 11.90 9.28 13.87
C THR A 268 12.42 7.97 13.32
N LEU A 269 12.51 6.94 14.15
CA LEU A 269 12.91 5.59 13.76
C LEU A 269 11.97 5.01 12.69
N ALA A 270 10.65 5.20 12.85
CA ALA A 270 9.67 4.74 11.87
C ALA A 270 9.84 5.42 10.50
N LYS A 271 10.09 6.74 10.48
CA LYS A 271 10.36 7.50 9.25
C LYS A 271 11.64 7.02 8.56
N GLU A 272 12.72 6.88 9.32
CA GLU A 272 14.01 6.41 8.79
C GLU A 272 13.92 4.98 8.28
N THR A 273 13.26 4.10 9.02
CA THR A 273 13.05 2.70 8.62
C THR A 273 12.26 2.60 7.33
N THR A 274 11.16 3.35 7.21
CA THR A 274 10.31 3.38 6.00
C THR A 274 11.11 3.87 4.79
N LYS A 275 11.86 4.98 4.97
CA LYS A 275 12.74 5.53 3.92
C LYS A 275 13.82 4.53 3.50
N ASN A 276 14.46 3.86 4.45
CA ASN A 276 15.50 2.88 4.19
C ASN A 276 14.95 1.63 3.47
N LYS A 277 13.77 1.12 3.87
CA LYS A 277 13.10 0.00 3.20
C LYS A 277 12.76 0.35 1.75
N ARG A 278 12.23 1.55 1.50
CA ARG A 278 11.95 2.04 0.14
C ARG A 278 13.23 2.18 -0.69
N LEU A 279 14.29 2.74 -0.11
CA LEU A 279 15.59 2.86 -0.79
C LEU A 279 16.16 1.49 -1.17
N LEU A 280 15.97 0.45 -0.35
CA LEU A 280 16.40 -0.91 -0.72
C LEU A 280 15.69 -1.42 -1.97
N ILE A 281 14.37 -1.23 -2.07
CA ILE A 281 13.59 -1.62 -3.25
C ILE A 281 14.09 -0.86 -4.49
N GLU A 282 14.24 0.46 -4.39
CA GLU A 282 14.73 1.30 -5.49
C GLU A 282 16.17 0.93 -5.94
N LEU A 283 17.05 0.57 -4.99
CA LEU A 283 18.41 0.12 -5.31
C LEU A 283 18.41 -1.24 -6.01
N GLU A 284 17.54 -2.17 -5.60
CA GLU A 284 17.39 -3.47 -6.26
C GLU A 284 16.84 -3.32 -7.68
N GLU A 285 15.81 -2.50 -7.88
CA GLU A 285 15.25 -2.20 -9.19
C GLU A 285 16.29 -1.52 -10.09
N SER A 286 17.03 -0.56 -9.56
CA SER A 286 18.12 0.11 -10.30
C SER A 286 19.22 -0.86 -10.70
N LEU A 287 19.58 -1.80 -9.83
CA LEU A 287 20.57 -2.84 -10.12
C LEU A 287 20.10 -3.77 -11.25
N LEU A 288 18.86 -4.24 -11.17
CA LEU A 288 18.23 -5.10 -12.19
C LEU A 288 18.10 -4.39 -13.54
N ALA A 289 17.66 -3.13 -13.55
CA ALA A 289 17.54 -2.32 -14.76
C ALA A 289 18.91 -2.13 -15.44
N LYS A 290 19.95 -1.85 -14.67
CA LYS A 290 21.32 -1.68 -15.18
C LYS A 290 21.93 -2.97 -15.73
N LEU A 291 21.59 -4.12 -15.17
CA LEU A 291 22.05 -5.41 -15.67
C LEU A 291 21.32 -5.85 -16.94
N THR A 292 20.05 -5.48 -17.07
CA THR A 292 19.22 -5.81 -18.24
C THR A 292 19.47 -4.90 -19.44
N SER A 293 19.92 -3.66 -19.22
CA SER A 293 20.26 -2.72 -20.30
C SER A 293 21.57 -3.03 -21.03
N ILE A 294 22.31 -4.07 -20.62
CA ILE A 294 23.62 -4.40 -21.19
C ILE A 294 23.43 -5.27 -22.44
N GLU A 295 23.80 -4.74 -23.59
CA GLU A 295 24.05 -5.53 -24.80
C GLU A 295 25.55 -5.80 -24.91
N GLY A 296 26.02 -6.95 -24.42
CA GLY A 296 27.43 -7.36 -24.48
C GLY A 296 28.05 -7.70 -23.12
N SER A 297 29.37 -7.51 -22.99
CA SER A 297 30.11 -7.86 -21.77
C SER A 297 30.06 -6.72 -20.74
N VAL A 298 29.63 -7.03 -19.51
CA VAL A 298 29.58 -6.10 -18.36
C VAL A 298 30.94 -5.48 -18.04
N LEU A 299 32.04 -6.15 -18.43
CA LEU A 299 33.41 -5.72 -18.14
C LEU A 299 33.93 -4.67 -19.12
N ASP A 300 33.22 -4.42 -20.22
CA ASP A 300 33.62 -3.41 -21.20
C ASP A 300 33.16 -2.00 -20.81
N ASP A 301 32.18 -1.89 -19.91
CA ASP A 301 31.72 -0.63 -19.34
C ASP A 301 32.25 -0.44 -17.91
N LEU A 302 33.41 0.21 -17.79
CA LEU A 302 34.04 0.53 -16.51
C LEU A 302 33.15 1.42 -15.62
N SER A 303 32.35 2.30 -16.22
CA SER A 303 31.45 3.18 -15.48
C SER A 303 30.34 2.39 -14.79
N LEU A 304 29.88 1.33 -15.44
CA LEU A 304 28.86 0.45 -14.92
C LEU A 304 29.36 -0.37 -13.74
N VAL A 305 30.58 -0.90 -13.82
CA VAL A 305 31.20 -1.68 -12.73
C VAL A 305 31.33 -0.84 -11.45
N GLU A 306 31.74 0.42 -11.57
CA GLU A 306 31.82 1.35 -10.44
C GLU A 306 30.44 1.60 -9.81
N VAL A 307 29.43 1.81 -10.66
CA VAL A 307 28.04 2.05 -10.24
C VAL A 307 27.42 0.82 -9.57
N LEU A 308 27.67 -0.39 -10.08
CA LEU A 308 27.20 -1.65 -9.49
C LEU A 308 27.81 -1.88 -8.09
N ASN A 309 29.12 -1.64 -7.95
CA ASN A 309 29.82 -1.75 -6.66
C ASN A 309 29.33 -0.69 -5.66
N ALA A 310 29.10 0.55 -6.12
CA ALA A 310 28.54 1.61 -5.28
C ALA A 310 27.12 1.27 -4.81
N ASN A 311 26.23 0.85 -5.72
CA ASN A 311 24.87 0.43 -5.39
C ASN A 311 24.86 -0.70 -4.35
N LYS A 312 25.72 -1.72 -4.53
CA LYS A 312 25.82 -2.83 -3.60
C LYS A 312 26.30 -2.40 -2.21
N ARG A 313 27.30 -1.52 -2.15
CA ARG A 313 27.82 -1.00 -0.87
C ARG A 313 26.72 -0.27 -0.10
N ILE A 314 25.98 0.60 -0.79
CA ILE A 314 24.86 1.34 -0.20
C ILE A 314 23.77 0.36 0.25
N ALA A 315 23.40 -0.63 -0.56
CA ALA A 315 22.38 -1.61 -0.19
C ALA A 315 22.77 -2.41 1.07
N THR A 316 24.05 -2.78 1.21
CA THR A 316 24.55 -3.49 2.41
C THR A 316 24.46 -2.61 3.65
N GLU A 317 24.89 -1.36 3.54
CA GLU A 317 24.84 -0.39 4.65
C GLU A 317 23.39 -0.10 5.08
N VAL A 318 22.48 0.08 4.11
CA VAL A 318 21.07 0.33 4.39
C VAL A 318 20.43 -0.91 5.03
N LYS A 319 20.79 -2.12 4.59
CA LYS A 319 20.29 -3.37 5.17
C LYS A 319 20.71 -3.52 6.63
N GLU A 320 21.97 -3.21 6.97
CA GLU A 320 22.43 -3.19 8.37
C GLU A 320 21.64 -2.18 9.21
N LYS A 321 21.39 -0.98 8.69
CA LYS A 321 20.57 0.04 9.37
C LYS A 321 19.14 -0.44 9.62
N VAL A 322 18.53 -1.14 8.66
CA VAL A 322 17.17 -1.71 8.83
C VAL A 322 17.15 -2.77 9.94
N VAL A 323 18.17 -3.63 10.03
CA VAL A 323 18.26 -4.64 11.11
C VAL A 323 18.37 -3.97 12.47
N ILE A 324 19.26 -2.98 12.62
CA ILE A 324 19.42 -2.22 13.87
C ILE A 324 18.12 -1.50 14.24
N ALA A 325 17.41 -0.97 13.24
CA ALA A 325 16.14 -0.29 13.45
C ALA A 325 15.03 -1.23 13.95
N GLU A 326 14.92 -2.46 13.43
CA GLU A 326 13.95 -3.44 13.93
C GLU A 326 14.29 -3.89 15.37
N GLU A 327 15.57 -4.09 15.71
CA GLU A 327 15.98 -4.35 17.09
C GLU A 327 15.63 -3.19 18.03
N THR A 328 15.80 -1.96 17.58
CA THR A 328 15.47 -0.76 18.38
C THR A 328 13.96 -0.62 18.53
N LYS A 329 13.20 -0.88 17.47
CA LYS A 329 11.73 -0.89 17.48
C LYS A 329 11.17 -1.93 18.46
N THR A 330 11.75 -3.12 18.54
CA THR A 330 11.32 -4.12 19.54
C THR A 330 11.58 -3.65 20.96
N LYS A 331 12.75 -3.05 21.25
CA LYS A 331 13.05 -2.44 22.57
C LYS A 331 12.05 -1.34 22.93
N ILE A 332 11.75 -0.44 22.00
CA ILE A 332 10.74 0.61 22.18
C ILE A 332 9.37 -0.02 22.44
N SER A 333 8.99 -1.04 21.67
CA SER A 333 7.70 -1.74 21.85
C SER A 333 7.57 -2.37 23.24
N THR A 334 8.62 -3.01 23.74
CA THR A 334 8.65 -3.58 25.10
C THR A 334 8.46 -2.48 26.15
N ALA A 335 9.18 -1.36 26.01
CA ALA A 335 9.03 -0.22 26.92
C ALA A 335 7.60 0.34 26.89
N ARG A 336 6.91 0.37 25.74
CA ARG A 336 5.50 0.79 25.66
C ARG A 336 4.56 -0.19 26.37
N GLU A 337 4.83 -1.48 26.30
CA GLU A 337 3.99 -2.50 26.96
C GLU A 337 4.11 -2.44 28.49
N GLU A 338 5.29 -2.14 29.03
CA GLU A 338 5.49 -1.89 30.47
C GLU A 338 4.62 -0.71 30.96
N TYR A 339 4.48 0.33 30.13
CA TYR A 339 3.58 1.46 30.41
C TYR A 339 2.11 1.06 30.39
N ARG A 340 1.72 0.23 29.43
CA ARG A 340 0.35 -0.29 29.33
C ARG A 340 -0.06 -1.06 30.59
N GLN A 341 0.82 -1.90 31.11
CA GLN A 341 0.56 -2.68 32.34
C GLN A 341 0.50 -1.79 33.60
N SER A 342 1.33 -0.76 33.67
CA SER A 342 1.38 0.14 34.83
C SER A 342 0.13 1.03 34.95
N ASN A 343 -0.40 1.52 33.82
CA ASN A 343 -1.59 2.38 33.80
C ASN A 343 -2.93 1.63 33.83
N MET A 344 -2.94 0.31 33.61
CA MET A 344 -4.15 -0.52 33.84
C MET A 344 -4.36 -0.89 35.32
N GLN A 345 -3.34 -0.74 36.18
CA GLN A 345 -3.40 -1.10 37.60
C GLN A 345 -3.73 0.07 38.53
N THR A 346 -3.83 1.29 37.99
CA THR A 346 -4.15 2.52 38.73
C THR A 346 -5.52 3.03 38.30
#